data_AF-A0A3D5X7E2-F1
#
_entry.id   AF-A0A3D5X7E2-F1
#
_cell.length_a   1.000
_cell.length_b   1.000
_cell.length_c   1.000
_cell.angle_alpha   90.00
_cell.angle_beta   90.00
_cell.angle_gamma   90.00
#
_symmetry.space_group_name_H-M   'P 1'
#
loop_
_entity.id
_entity.type
_entity.pdbx_description
1 polymer ?
#
loop_
_entity_poly.entity_id
_entity_poly.type
_entity_poly.pdbx_seq_one_letter_code
_entity_poly.pdbx_strand_id
1 'polypeptide(L)' 'MKATEIRELTDKEIAERIDTYQTQLLKLRVNHAISPLDNPLKIKEMRGTIARMRTILTERTSQKQ' A
#
# COMPACT_ATOMS: atom_id res chain seq x y z
N MET A 1 -1.83 -4.02 -7.20
CA MET A 1 -1.21 -5.33 -6.86
C MET A 1 -2.28 -6.36 -6.53
N LYS A 2 -2.13 -7.57 -7.05
CA LYS A 2 -2.99 -8.71 -6.67
C LYS A 2 -2.50 -9.29 -5.34
N ALA A 3 -3.40 -9.90 -4.58
CA ALA A 3 -3.08 -10.44 -3.26
C ALA A 3 -2.04 -11.58 -3.32
N THR A 4 -1.96 -12.29 -4.45
CA THR A 4 -0.98 -13.34 -4.73
C THR A 4 0.45 -12.80 -4.70
N GLU A 5 0.72 -11.72 -5.44
CA GLU A 5 2.05 -11.09 -5.48
C GLU A 5 2.49 -10.59 -4.09
N ILE A 6 1.55 -10.16 -3.26
CA ILE A 6 1.86 -9.69 -1.89
C ILE A 6 2.17 -10.86 -0.96
N ARG A 7 1.57 -12.04 -1.19
CA ARG A 7 1.84 -13.26 -0.42
C ARG A 7 3.17 -13.94 -0.77
N GLU A 8 3.73 -13.66 -1.94
CA GLU A 8 5.04 -14.19 -2.34
C GLU A 8 6.22 -13.41 -1.71
N LEU A 9 5.98 -12.19 -1.22
CA LEU A 9 6.99 -11.35 -0.59
C LEU A 9 7.28 -11.77 0.85
N THR A 10 8.49 -11.50 1.33
CA THR A 10 8.84 -11.66 2.75
C THR A 10 8.15 -10.59 3.61
N ASP A 11 8.03 -10.85 4.92
CA ASP A 11 7.43 -9.89 5.85
C ASP A 11 8.20 -8.56 5.90
N LYS A 12 9.54 -8.60 5.73
CA LYS A 12 10.38 -7.39 5.60
C LYS A 12 10.09 -6.60 4.31
N GLU A 13 10.03 -7.27 3.16
CA GLU A 13 9.73 -6.61 1.88
C GLU A 13 8.33 -5.98 1.86
N ILE A 14 7.34 -6.62 2.50
CA ILE A 14 6.00 -6.04 2.63
C ILE A 14 6.06 -4.75 3.45
N ALA A 15 6.81 -4.74 4.56
CA ALA A 15 6.97 -3.55 5.39
C ALA A 15 7.66 -2.39 4.63
N GLU A 16 8.75 -2.67 3.90
CA GLU A 16 9.45 -1.67 3.09
C GLU A 16 8.57 -1.12 1.95
N ARG A 17 7.80 -2.00 1.30
CA ARG A 17 6.83 -1.56 0.28
C ARG A 17 5.75 -0.69 0.88
N ILE A 18 5.21 -1.05 2.05
CA ILE A 18 4.19 -0.22 2.74
C ILE A 18 4.72 1.19 2.99
N ASP A 19 5.97 1.34 3.43
CA ASP A 19 6.57 2.65 3.67
C ASP A 19 6.74 3.46 2.37
N THR A 20 7.25 2.80 1.33
CA THR A 20 7.38 3.39 -0.01
C THR A 20 6.04 3.87 -0.56
N TYR A 21 5.00 3.02 -0.49
CA TYR A 21 3.65 3.36 -0.95
C TYR A 21 3.00 4.46 -0.10
N GLN A 22 3.26 4.52 1.20
CA GLN A 22 2.79 5.63 2.05
C GLN A 22 3.41 6.96 1.64
N THR A 23 4.72 6.98 1.36
CA THR A 23 5.41 8.18 0.88
C THR A 23 4.88 8.62 -0.48
N GLN A 24 4.63 7.67 -1.39
CA GLN A 24 4.00 7.97 -2.69
C GLN A 24 2.58 8.50 -2.55
N LEU A 25 1.78 7.93 -1.63
CA LEU A 25 0.44 8.41 -1.29
C LEU A 25 0.46 9.83 -0.75
N LEU A 26 1.41 10.15 0.13
CA LEU A 26 1.56 11.51 0.66
C LEU A 26 1.88 12.50 -0.47
N LYS A 27 2.86 12.19 -1.31
CA LYS A 27 3.20 13.01 -2.49
C LYS A 27 2.00 13.21 -3.41
N LEU A 28 1.26 12.15 -3.70
CA LEU A 28 0.06 12.23 -4.55
C LEU A 28 -1.04 13.07 -3.91
N ARG A 29 -1.24 13.00 -2.59
CA ARG A 29 -2.21 13.85 -1.89
C ARG A 29 -1.82 15.33 -1.91
N VAL A 30 -0.55 15.63 -1.67
CA VAL A 30 -0.04 17.02 -1.72
C VAL A 30 -0.15 17.55 -3.14
N ASN A 31 0.26 16.77 -4.15
CA ASN A 31 0.12 17.16 -5.55
C ASN A 31 -1.34 17.38 -5.94
N HIS A 32 -2.28 16.53 -5.49
CA HIS A 32 -3.71 16.70 -5.72
C HIS A 32 -4.28 17.98 -5.10
N ALA A 33 -3.79 18.34 -3.91
CA ALA A 33 -4.21 19.55 -3.22
C ALA A 33 -3.69 20.83 -3.92
N ILE A 34 -2.52 20.76 -4.56
CA ILE A 34 -1.92 21.88 -5.30
C ILE A 34 -2.53 22.00 -6.70
N SER A 35 -2.75 20.87 -7.37
CA SER A 35 -3.35 20.81 -8.71
C SER A 35 -4.29 19.61 -8.80
N PRO A 36 -5.53 19.78 -9.27
CA PRO A 36 -6.47 18.67 -9.42
C PRO A 36 -5.88 17.62 -10.35
N LEU A 37 -5.42 16.50 -9.76
CA LEU A 37 -4.91 15.34 -10.49
C LEU A 37 -5.87 14.89 -11.58
N ASP A 38 -5.33 14.57 -12.76
CA ASP A 38 -6.06 13.95 -13.87
C ASP A 38 -6.78 12.65 -13.51
N ASN A 39 -6.29 11.91 -12.50
CA ASN A 39 -6.91 10.66 -12.11
C ASN A 39 -6.90 10.40 -10.58
N PRO A 40 -7.92 10.88 -9.85
CA PRO A 40 -8.03 10.66 -8.40
C PRO A 40 -8.23 9.19 -8.01
N LEU A 41 -8.60 8.32 -8.96
CA LEU A 41 -8.74 6.88 -8.71
C LEU A 41 -7.42 6.23 -8.27
N LYS A 42 -6.27 6.73 -8.75
CA LYS A 42 -4.95 6.22 -8.33
C LYS A 42 -4.73 6.32 -6.82
N ILE A 43 -5.23 7.37 -6.17
CA ILE A 43 -5.17 7.53 -4.72
C ILE A 43 -5.96 6.42 -4.03
N LYS A 44 -7.15 6.12 -4.54
CA LYS A 44 -8.03 5.06 -4.00
C LYS A 44 -7.40 3.67 -4.18
N GLU A 45 -6.86 3.38 -5.36
CA GLU A 45 -6.19 2.11 -5.66
C GLU A 45 -4.94 1.89 -4.80
N MET A 46 -4.14 2.92 -4.61
CA MET A 46 -2.94 2.85 -3.78
C MET A 46 -3.29 2.65 -2.30
N ARG A 47 -4.33 3.34 -1.78
CA ARG A 47 -4.87 3.07 -0.44
C ARG A 47 -5.32 1.62 -0.28
N GLY A 48 -6.04 1.08 -1.26
CA GLY A 48 -6.48 -0.32 -1.25
C GLY A 48 -5.31 -1.30 -1.26
N THR A 49 -4.25 -0.97 -1.99
CA THR A 49 -3.01 -1.77 -2.05
C THR A 49 -2.29 -1.79 -0.70
N ILE A 50 -2.13 -0.65 -0.04
CA ILE A 50 -1.54 -0.56 1.31
C ILE A 50 -2.37 -1.37 2.33
N ALA A 51 -3.70 -1.28 2.26
CA ALA A 51 -4.58 -2.02 3.15
C ALA A 51 -4.39 -3.54 3.00
N ARG A 52 -4.34 -4.05 1.77
CA ARG A 52 -4.09 -5.49 1.51
C ARG A 52 -2.75 -5.96 2.08
N MET A 53 -1.68 -5.17 1.92
CA MET A 53 -0.37 -5.50 2.48
C MET A 53 -0.39 -5.58 4.01
N ARG A 54 -1.06 -4.62 4.68
CA ARG A 54 -1.22 -4.63 6.14
C ARG A 54 -2.05 -5.83 6.62
N THR A 55 -3.11 -6.17 5.90
CA THR A 55 -3.92 -7.36 6.22
C THR A 55 -3.09 -8.64 6.14
N ILE A 56 -2.28 -8.81 5.10
CA ILE A 56 -1.42 -10.00 4.95
C ILE A 56 -0.34 -10.06 6.04
N LEU A 57 0.27 -8.93 6.40
CA LEU A 57 1.20 -8.89 7.55
C LEU A 57 0.51 -9.33 8.84
N THR A 58 -0.70 -8.83 9.10
CA THR A 58 -1.48 -9.18 10.29
C THR A 58 -1.86 -10.67 10.27
N GLU A 59 -2.34 -11.19 9.13
CA GLU A 59 -2.65 -12.62 8.92
C GLU A 59 -1.43 -13.50 9.26
N ARG A 60 -0.23 -13.12 8.80
CA ARG A 60 1.01 -13.84 9.10
C ARG A 60 1.43 -13.75 10.57
N THR A 61 1.26 -12.59 11.22
CA THR A 61 1.56 -12.45 12.65
C THR A 61 0.60 -13.27 13.51
N SER A 62 -0.69 -13.26 13.17
CA SER A 62 -1.71 -14.05 13.88
C SER A 62 -1.58 -15.56 13.66
N GLN A 63 -1.04 -16.02 12.52
CA GLN A 63 -0.73 -17.43 12.29
C GLN A 63 0.55 -17.91 13.00
N LYS A 64 1.46 -16.98 13.37
CA LYS A 64 2.69 -17.30 14.11
C LYS A 64 2.48 -17.32 15.63
N GLN A 65 1.32 -16.88 16.12
CA GLN A 65 0.89 -16.94 17.54
C GLN A 65 0.12 -18.24 17.81
#